data_AF-A0A563D9V3-F1
#
_entry.id   AF-A0A563D9V3-F1
#
_cell.length_a   1.000
_cell.length_b   1.000
_cell.length_c   1.000
_cell.angle_alpha   90.00
_cell.angle_beta   90.00
_cell.angle_gamma   90.00
#
_symmetry.space_group_name_H-M   'P 1'
#
loop_
_entity.id
_entity.type
_entity.pdbx_description
1 polymer ?
#
loop_
_entity_poly.entity_id
_entity_poly.type
_entity_poly.pdbx_seq_one_letter_code
_entity_poly.pdbx_strand_id
1 'polypeptide(L)'
;MQIYYVLGFLILFGIILLFILKKFKKKNPSLLNKDVFDESVHIPLKEKNFVVIEEHQFTVDGSLEGAKKTSRNRQMLLMDMNSYSEVSFELEKRGNSYTILVLNEEGYDIGSLKKEDQEKIINYLNNVDYKLEAGVEKFARTSDGESLTIYVTVFHYQ
;
A
#
# COMPACT_ATOMS: atom_id res chain seq x y z
N MET A 1 36.83 -51.44 -5.04
CA MET A 1 35.67 -51.26 -4.16
C MET A 1 35.59 -49.85 -3.58
N GLN A 2 36.61 -49.34 -2.88
CA GLN A 2 36.56 -48.01 -2.20
C GLN A 2 36.38 -46.81 -3.15
N ILE A 3 36.96 -46.83 -4.35
CA ILE A 3 36.85 -45.72 -5.32
C ILE A 3 35.41 -45.46 -5.75
N TYR A 4 34.58 -46.51 -5.88
CA TYR A 4 33.17 -46.36 -6.25
C TYR A 4 32.33 -45.73 -5.14
N TYR A 5 32.66 -45.97 -3.88
CA TYR A 5 32.01 -45.31 -2.74
C TYR A 5 32.38 -43.82 -2.67
N VAL A 6 33.64 -43.47 -2.95
CA VAL A 6 34.09 -42.07 -3.02
C VAL A 6 33.42 -41.34 -4.19
N LEU A 7 33.33 -41.97 -5.36
CA LEU A 7 32.65 -41.38 -6.53
C LEU A 7 31.15 -41.20 -6.27
N GLY A 8 30.51 -42.20 -5.66
CA GLY A 8 29.09 -42.13 -5.29
C GLY A 8 28.81 -41.03 -4.27
N PHE A 9 29.68 -40.86 -3.28
CA PHE A 9 29.55 -39.80 -2.27
C PHE A 9 29.71 -38.40 -2.91
N LEU A 10 30.65 -38.22 -3.84
CA LEU A 10 30.83 -36.96 -4.56
C LEU A 10 29.62 -36.58 -5.41
N ILE A 11 29.00 -37.56 -6.09
CA ILE A 11 27.79 -37.34 -6.88
C ILE A 11 26.62 -36.97 -5.97
N LEU A 12 26.41 -37.70 -4.88
CA LEU A 12 25.34 -37.40 -3.92
C LEU A 12 25.50 -36.02 -3.28
N PHE A 13 26.74 -35.67 -2.92
CA PHE A 13 27.08 -34.36 -2.36
C PHE A 13 26.84 -33.24 -3.37
N GLY A 14 27.18 -33.44 -4.64
CA GLY A 14 26.89 -32.49 -5.72
C GLY A 14 25.39 -32.23 -5.92
N ILE A 15 24.55 -33.28 -5.83
CA ILE A 15 23.09 -33.15 -5.95
C ILE A 15 22.51 -32.38 -4.75
N ILE A 16 22.99 -32.66 -3.54
CA ILE A 16 22.59 -31.94 -2.32
C ILE A 16 23.01 -30.46 -2.41
N LEU A 17 24.22 -30.18 -2.88
CA LEU A 17 24.72 -28.81 -3.07
C LEU A 17 23.86 -28.03 -4.07
N LEU A 18 23.47 -28.67 -5.18
CA LEU A 18 22.56 -28.10 -6.17
C LEU A 18 21.17 -27.79 -5.59
N PHE A 19 20.64 -28.66 -4.73
CA PHE A 19 19.35 -28.41 -4.06
C PHE A 19 19.41 -27.22 -3.10
N ILE A 20 20.51 -27.07 -2.35
CA ILE A 20 20.74 -25.94 -1.45
C ILE A 20 20.84 -24.64 -2.27
N LEU A 21 21.66 -24.61 -3.33
CA LEU A 21 21.79 -23.44 -4.22
C LEU A 21 20.47 -23.07 -4.90
N LYS A 22 19.66 -24.05 -5.30
CA LYS A 22 18.34 -23.81 -5.91
C LYS A 22 17.34 -23.22 -4.89
N LYS A 23 17.45 -23.59 -3.61
CA LYS A 23 16.63 -23.02 -2.53
C LYS A 23 17.04 -21.58 -2.17
N PHE A 24 18.32 -21.22 -2.35
CA PHE A 24 18.82 -19.85 -2.18
C PHE A 24 18.56 -18.93 -3.39
N LYS A 25 18.16 -19.46 -4.55
CA LYS A 25 17.74 -18.68 -5.74
C LYS A 25 16.31 -18.13 -5.69
N LYS A 26 15.69 -18.09 -4.51
CA LYS A 26 14.59 -17.15 -4.20
C LYS A 26 15.09 -16.14 -3.17
N LYS A 27 15.90 -15.18 -3.62
CA LYS A 27 16.11 -13.92 -2.91
C LYS A 27 15.97 -12.78 -3.91
N ASN A 28 15.09 -11.85 -3.53
CA ASN A 28 15.06 -10.42 -3.88
C ASN A 28 15.94 -9.97 -5.04
N PRO A 29 15.35 -9.58 -6.19
CA PRO A 29 16.02 -8.68 -7.10
C PRO A 29 15.71 -7.24 -6.68
N SER A 30 16.40 -6.72 -5.67
CA SER A 30 16.40 -5.27 -5.40
C SER A 30 17.60 -4.81 -4.58
N LEU A 31 18.80 -5.31 -4.87
CA LEU A 31 20.04 -4.76 -4.29
C LEU A 31 21.22 -5.07 -5.22
N LEU A 32 21.19 -4.54 -6.45
CA LEU A 32 22.39 -4.35 -7.27
C LEU A 32 22.15 -3.27 -8.33
N ASN A 33 22.24 -2.01 -7.90
CA ASN A 33 22.71 -0.89 -8.73
C ASN A 33 23.32 0.10 -7.75
N LYS A 34 24.48 -0.28 -7.20
CA LYS A 34 25.46 0.65 -6.67
C LYS A 34 26.53 0.79 -7.73
N ASP A 35 26.91 2.04 -7.96
CA ASP A 35 28.10 2.48 -8.67
C ASP A 35 28.02 2.50 -10.21
N VAL A 36 27.12 3.34 -10.73
CA VAL A 36 27.43 4.25 -11.86
C VAL A 36 26.64 5.54 -11.64
N PHE A 37 27.19 6.49 -10.91
CA PHE A 37 26.98 7.94 -11.07
C PHE A 37 27.94 8.64 -10.10
N ASP A 38 29.17 8.81 -10.56
CA ASP A 38 30.09 9.78 -10.00
C ASP A 38 29.83 11.13 -10.69
N GLU A 39 29.83 12.17 -9.86
CA GLU A 39 29.76 13.61 -10.16
C GLU A 39 28.71 14.11 -11.18
N SER A 40 27.64 14.71 -10.67
CA SER A 40 27.44 16.17 -10.83
C SER A 40 26.15 16.68 -10.22
N VAL A 41 26.28 17.85 -9.58
CA VAL A 41 25.25 18.73 -9.05
C VAL A 41 24.58 18.22 -7.76
N HIS A 42 25.19 18.59 -6.63
CA HIS A 42 24.41 18.96 -5.45
C HIS A 42 23.48 20.11 -5.85
N ILE A 43 22.33 19.78 -6.43
CA ILE A 43 21.18 20.67 -6.41
C ILE A 43 20.76 20.63 -4.95
N PRO A 44 20.81 21.74 -4.18
CA PRO A 44 20.14 21.75 -2.89
C PRO A 44 18.71 21.32 -3.20
N LEU A 45 18.24 20.24 -2.56
CA LEU A 45 16.82 19.91 -2.54
C LEU A 45 16.16 21.20 -2.05
N LYS A 46 15.64 22.02 -2.98
CA LYS A 46 14.71 23.09 -2.63
C LYS A 46 13.70 22.38 -1.76
N GLU A 47 13.60 22.81 -0.51
CA GLU A 47 12.54 22.34 0.38
C GLU A 47 11.26 22.38 -0.44
N LYS A 48 10.74 21.19 -0.72
CA LYS A 48 9.55 21.00 -1.52
C LYS A 48 8.44 21.64 -0.69
N ASN A 49 8.01 22.84 -1.06
CA ASN A 49 7.02 23.56 -0.30
C ASN A 49 5.65 22.98 -0.64
N PHE A 50 5.12 22.18 0.27
CA PHE A 50 3.75 21.73 0.21
C PHE A 50 2.87 22.80 0.83
N VAL A 51 1.89 23.28 0.05
CA VAL A 51 0.87 24.21 0.53
C VAL A 51 -0.45 23.46 0.61
N VAL A 52 -1.12 23.56 1.76
CA VAL A 52 -2.49 23.05 1.92
C VAL A 52 -3.40 23.89 1.03
N ILE A 53 -4.12 23.22 0.13
CA ILE A 53 -5.08 23.89 -0.77
C ILE A 53 -6.53 23.54 -0.42
N GLU A 54 -6.76 22.35 0.13
CA GLU A 54 -8.09 21.88 0.51
C GLU A 54 -8.04 20.94 1.70
N GLU A 55 -9.10 20.95 2.49
CA GLU A 55 -9.32 20.06 3.62
C GLU A 55 -10.76 19.54 3.57
N HIS A 56 -10.93 18.23 3.79
CA HIS A 56 -12.23 17.58 3.71
C HIS A 56 -12.43 16.60 4.86
N GLN A 57 -13.68 16.45 5.26
CA GLN A 57 -14.12 15.42 6.19
C GLN A 57 -15.07 14.47 5.46
N PHE A 58 -14.76 13.18 5.44
CA PHE A 58 -15.56 12.17 4.75
C PHE A 58 -16.03 11.08 5.68
N THR A 59 -17.25 10.61 5.45
CA THR A 59 -17.73 9.37 6.07
C THR A 59 -17.40 8.23 5.14
N VAL A 60 -16.73 7.21 5.69
CA VAL A 60 -16.38 6.00 4.95
C VAL A 60 -17.48 4.98 5.16
N ASP A 61 -18.10 4.60 4.05
CA ASP A 61 -19.14 3.58 4.01
C ASP A 61 -18.50 2.18 4.06
N GLY A 62 -19.30 1.17 4.41
CA GLY A 62 -18.83 -0.21 4.55
C GLY A 62 -18.06 -0.72 3.32
N SER A 63 -17.20 -1.72 3.55
CA SER A 63 -16.46 -2.37 2.46
C SER A 63 -17.41 -2.97 1.43
N LEU A 64 -17.07 -2.78 0.17
CA LEU A 64 -17.88 -3.27 -0.93
C LEU A 64 -17.72 -4.79 -1.08
N GLU A 65 -18.85 -5.48 -1.32
CA GLU A 65 -18.86 -6.93 -1.55
C GLU A 65 -17.93 -7.27 -2.74
N GLY A 66 -17.02 -8.23 -2.56
CA GLY A 66 -16.07 -8.65 -3.58
C GLY A 66 -14.86 -7.73 -3.81
N ALA A 67 -14.57 -6.79 -2.90
CA ALA A 67 -13.35 -5.98 -2.99
C ALA A 67 -12.09 -6.87 -2.92
N LYS A 68 -11.12 -6.59 -3.81
CA LYS A 68 -9.97 -7.46 -4.08
C LYS A 68 -9.09 -7.78 -2.86
N LYS A 69 -9.09 -6.92 -1.84
CA LYS A 69 -8.14 -6.96 -0.71
C LYS A 69 -8.79 -7.35 0.63
N THR A 70 -9.91 -8.07 0.60
CA THR A 70 -10.68 -8.46 1.80
C THR A 70 -10.20 -9.80 2.37
N SER A 71 -8.96 -9.87 2.88
CA SER A 71 -8.51 -11.10 3.58
C SER A 71 -9.04 -11.21 5.02
N ARG A 72 -9.44 -10.08 5.60
CA ARG A 72 -9.88 -9.93 7.00
C ARG A 72 -11.28 -9.33 7.07
N ASN A 73 -12.03 -9.70 8.11
CA ASN A 73 -13.32 -9.08 8.41
C ASN A 73 -13.08 -7.60 8.75
N ARG A 74 -13.80 -6.70 8.06
CA ARG A 74 -13.73 -5.25 8.27
C ARG A 74 -13.84 -4.84 9.73
N GLN A 75 -14.76 -5.44 10.50
CA GLN A 75 -14.93 -5.08 11.91
C GLN A 75 -13.65 -5.32 12.72
N MET A 76 -12.93 -6.41 12.42
CA MET A 76 -11.65 -6.69 13.06
C MET A 76 -10.59 -5.65 12.65
N LEU A 77 -10.55 -5.27 11.37
CA LEU A 77 -9.64 -4.21 10.91
C LEU A 77 -9.92 -2.88 11.61
N LEU A 78 -11.19 -2.51 11.81
CA LEU A 78 -11.55 -1.27 12.49
C LEU A 78 -11.22 -1.30 13.99
N MET A 79 -11.33 -2.46 14.64
CA MET A 79 -10.93 -2.63 16.04
C MET A 79 -9.42 -2.49 16.26
N ASP A 80 -8.62 -2.84 15.26
CA ASP A 80 -7.15 -2.72 15.29
C ASP A 80 -6.68 -1.26 15.03
N MET A 81 -7.58 -0.39 14.55
CA MET A 81 -7.30 1.01 14.27
C MET A 81 -7.63 1.91 15.46
N ASN A 82 -6.97 3.07 15.50
CA ASN A 82 -7.22 4.13 16.47
C ASN A 82 -7.59 5.44 15.77
N SER A 83 -8.06 6.42 16.55
CA SER A 83 -8.05 7.81 16.07
C SER A 83 -6.62 8.17 15.71
N TYR A 84 -6.44 8.85 14.57
CA TYR A 84 -5.16 9.20 13.93
C TYR A 84 -4.48 8.09 13.12
N SER A 85 -5.04 6.88 13.05
CA SER A 85 -4.51 5.86 12.11
C SER A 85 -4.55 6.41 10.68
N GLU A 86 -3.45 6.26 9.95
CA GLU A 86 -3.36 6.73 8.58
C GLU A 86 -4.23 5.86 7.67
N VAL A 87 -4.80 6.50 6.64
CA VAL A 87 -5.54 5.80 5.60
C VAL A 87 -5.05 6.23 4.23
N SER A 88 -5.17 5.33 3.27
CA SER A 88 -4.81 5.59 1.87
C SER A 88 -6.01 5.37 0.96
N PHE A 89 -5.94 5.96 -0.24
CA PHE A 89 -6.99 5.88 -1.25
C PHE A 89 -6.54 5.05 -2.44
N GLU A 90 -7.42 4.19 -2.95
CA GLU A 90 -7.19 3.43 -4.17
C GLU A 90 -8.39 3.53 -5.12
N LEU A 91 -8.13 3.84 -6.38
CA LEU A 91 -9.16 3.82 -7.43
C LEU A 91 -9.38 2.37 -7.90
N GLU A 92 -10.52 1.78 -7.53
CA GLU A 92 -10.95 0.46 -8.00
C GLU A 92 -11.96 0.61 -9.15
N LYS A 93 -11.70 -0.08 -10.27
CA LYS A 93 -12.65 -0.17 -11.38
C LYS A 93 -13.68 -1.27 -11.10
N ARG A 94 -14.97 -0.92 -11.10
CA ARG A 94 -16.09 -1.87 -10.98
C ARG A 94 -17.02 -1.74 -12.17
N GLY A 95 -16.91 -2.69 -13.10
CA GLY A 95 -17.65 -2.64 -14.36
C GLY A 95 -17.30 -1.38 -15.16
N ASN A 96 -18.27 -0.48 -15.31
CA ASN A 96 -18.14 0.78 -16.05
C ASN A 96 -17.92 2.01 -15.17
N SER A 97 -17.85 1.86 -13.84
CA SER A 97 -17.58 2.96 -12.91
C SER A 97 -16.27 2.74 -12.15
N TYR A 98 -15.74 3.84 -11.60
CA TYR A 98 -14.67 3.81 -10.62
C TYR A 98 -15.25 4.06 -9.23
N THR A 99 -14.56 3.55 -8.22
CA THR A 99 -14.82 3.83 -6.82
C THR A 99 -13.51 4.08 -6.10
N ILE A 100 -13.50 5.05 -5.20
CA ILE A 100 -12.37 5.28 -4.30
C ILE A 100 -12.57 4.42 -3.07
N LEU A 101 -11.73 3.40 -2.95
CA LEU A 101 -11.59 2.60 -1.73
C LEU A 101 -10.74 3.36 -0.73
N VAL A 102 -11.07 3.16 0.55
CA VAL A 102 -10.27 3.62 1.67
C VAL A 102 -9.59 2.39 2.27
N LEU A 103 -8.28 2.46 2.38
CA LEU A 103 -7.45 1.37 2.89
C LEU A 103 -6.79 1.78 4.21
N ASN A 104 -6.59 0.84 5.12
CA ASN A 104 -5.76 1.06 6.30
C ASN A 104 -4.26 1.12 5.92
N GLU A 105 -3.41 1.34 6.92
CA GLU A 105 -1.93 1.39 6.78
C GLU A 105 -1.32 0.12 6.16
N GLU A 106 -1.96 -1.04 6.38
CA GLU A 106 -1.54 -2.33 5.83
C GLU A 106 -2.03 -2.55 4.38
N GLY A 107 -2.83 -1.63 3.84
CA GLY A 107 -3.42 -1.70 2.51
C GLY A 107 -4.67 -2.58 2.41
N TYR A 108 -5.31 -2.93 3.52
CA TYR A 108 -6.59 -3.63 3.55
C TYR A 108 -7.76 -2.67 3.37
N ASP A 109 -8.76 -3.09 2.58
CA ASP A 109 -10.01 -2.35 2.40
C ASP A 109 -10.78 -2.25 3.71
N ILE A 110 -11.03 -1.01 4.14
CA ILE A 110 -11.86 -0.68 5.30
C ILE A 110 -13.16 0.04 4.92
N GLY A 111 -13.35 0.31 3.63
CA GLY A 111 -14.55 0.94 3.10
C GLY A 111 -14.36 1.68 1.79
N SER A 112 -15.35 2.47 1.43
CA SER A 112 -15.31 3.33 0.24
C SER A 112 -15.94 4.69 0.50
N LEU A 113 -15.56 5.68 -0.31
CA LEU A 113 -16.19 7.00 -0.27
C LEU A 113 -17.52 6.99 -1.03
N LYS A 114 -18.49 7.78 -0.57
CA LYS A 114 -19.71 8.05 -1.33
C LYS A 114 -19.39 8.77 -2.62
N LYS A 115 -20.22 8.56 -3.65
CA LYS A 115 -20.00 9.14 -4.98
C LYS A 115 -19.76 10.67 -4.94
N GLU A 116 -20.55 11.39 -4.16
CA GLU A 116 -20.41 12.86 -3.99
C GLU A 116 -19.09 13.29 -3.36
N ASP A 117 -18.53 12.47 -2.46
CA ASP A 117 -17.23 12.72 -1.84
C ASP A 117 -16.09 12.32 -2.77
N GLN A 118 -16.29 11.29 -3.61
CA GLN A 118 -15.29 10.88 -4.59
C GLN A 118 -14.98 12.01 -5.58
N GLU A 119 -16.00 12.73 -6.05
CA GLU A 119 -15.87 13.82 -7.01
C GLU A 119 -14.99 14.97 -6.50
N LYS A 120 -14.89 15.14 -5.17
CA LYS A 120 -14.06 16.20 -4.56
C LYS A 120 -12.56 15.94 -4.65
N ILE A 121 -12.15 14.67 -4.63
CA ILE A 121 -10.71 14.32 -4.55
C ILE A 121 -10.18 13.52 -5.74
N ILE A 122 -11.05 13.05 -6.64
CA ILE A 122 -10.65 12.16 -7.74
C ILE A 122 -9.56 12.76 -8.65
N ASN A 123 -9.58 14.08 -8.86
CA ASN A 123 -8.60 14.76 -9.73
C ASN A 123 -7.21 14.89 -9.09
N TYR A 124 -7.11 14.72 -7.77
CA TYR A 124 -5.86 14.75 -7.04
C TYR A 124 -5.21 13.37 -6.93
N LEU A 125 -6.01 12.30 -7.03
CA LEU A 125 -5.51 10.93 -6.97
C LEU A 125 -4.62 10.63 -8.18
N ASN A 126 -3.44 10.07 -7.89
CA ASN A 126 -2.39 9.72 -8.87
C ASN A 126 -1.84 10.92 -9.67
N ASN A 127 -2.11 12.16 -9.25
CA ASN A 127 -1.51 13.34 -9.85
C ASN A 127 -0.22 13.70 -9.09
N VAL A 128 0.89 13.83 -9.82
CA VAL A 128 2.23 14.07 -9.24
C VAL A 128 2.39 15.46 -8.60
N ASP A 129 1.52 16.40 -8.96
CA ASP A 129 1.53 17.78 -8.44
C ASP A 129 0.79 17.92 -7.11
N TYR A 130 0.11 16.86 -6.66
CA TYR A 130 -0.67 16.86 -5.45
C TYR A 130 -0.27 15.72 -4.51
N LYS A 131 -0.44 15.94 -3.21
CA LYS A 131 -0.31 14.92 -2.18
C LYS A 131 -1.58 14.93 -1.35
N LEU A 132 -2.14 13.75 -1.10
CA LEU A 132 -3.23 13.58 -0.14
C LEU A 132 -2.68 12.91 1.11
N GLU A 133 -2.97 13.49 2.27
CA GLU A 133 -2.79 12.84 3.56
C GLU A 133 -4.16 12.66 4.19
N ALA A 134 -4.41 11.50 4.77
CA ALA A 134 -5.68 11.21 5.41
C ALA A 134 -5.50 10.35 6.64
N GLY A 135 -6.32 10.61 7.65
CA GLY A 135 -6.31 9.86 8.89
C GLY A 135 -7.71 9.72 9.48
N VAL A 136 -7.86 8.71 10.33
CA VAL A 136 -9.12 8.49 11.06
C VAL A 136 -9.32 9.59 12.09
N GLU A 137 -10.45 10.30 11.99
CA GLU A 137 -10.83 11.30 12.99
C GLU A 137 -11.62 10.64 14.12
N LYS A 138 -12.69 9.92 13.77
CA LYS A 138 -13.59 9.29 14.75
C LYS A 138 -14.23 8.03 14.20
N PHE A 139 -14.54 7.11 15.10
CA PHE A 139 -15.40 5.96 14.84
C PHE A 139 -16.82 6.28 15.30
N ALA A 140 -17.80 5.85 14.52
CA ALA A 140 -19.22 5.99 14.80
C ALA A 140 -19.92 4.63 14.71
N ARG A 141 -20.92 4.40 15.55
CA ARG A 141 -21.85 3.28 15.38
C ARG A 141 -23.15 3.81 14.82
N THR A 142 -23.53 3.36 13.63
CA THR A 142 -24.81 3.67 13.00
C THR A 142 -25.74 2.45 13.11
N SER A 143 -26.99 2.60 12.70
CA SER A 143 -27.94 1.48 12.58
C SER A 143 -27.43 0.36 11.66
N ASP A 144 -26.55 0.72 10.72
CA ASP A 144 -26.08 -0.16 9.65
C ASP A 144 -24.71 -0.79 9.99
N GLY A 145 -24.14 -0.45 11.15
CA GLY A 145 -22.89 -1.01 11.67
C GLY A 145 -21.87 0.04 12.11
N GLU A 146 -20.59 -0.34 12.12
CA GLU A 146 -19.50 0.58 12.43
C GLU A 146 -19.16 1.42 11.19
N SER A 147 -19.20 2.74 11.33
CA SER A 147 -18.77 3.72 10.34
C SER A 147 -17.56 4.46 10.89
N LEU A 148 -16.75 5.05 10.01
CA LEU A 148 -15.62 5.87 10.42
C LEU A 148 -15.64 7.16 9.61
N THR A 149 -15.21 8.23 10.26
CA THR A 149 -14.99 9.52 9.63
C THR A 149 -13.49 9.74 9.50
N ILE A 150 -13.06 10.14 8.30
CA ILE A 150 -11.67 10.50 8.01
C ILE A 150 -11.57 11.98 7.74
N TYR A 151 -10.41 12.53 8.09
CA TYR A 151 -10.00 13.86 7.70
C TYR A 151 -8.94 13.76 6.61
N VAL A 152 -9.08 14.56 5.55
CA VAL A 152 -8.23 14.52 4.36
C VAL A 152 -7.67 15.92 4.10
N THR A 153 -6.37 16.02 3.96
CA THR A 153 -5.66 17.25 3.57
C THR A 153 -5.06 17.08 2.18
N VAL A 154 -5.33 18.03 1.29
CA VAL A 154 -4.76 18.07 -0.06
C VAL A 154 -3.68 19.14 -0.10
N PHE A 155 -2.48 18.73 -0.48
CA PHE A 155 -1.34 19.59 -0.67
C PHE A 155 -1.02 19.74 -2.15
N HIS A 156 -0.61 20.93 -2.56
CA HIS A 156 -0.05 21.21 -3.88
C HIS A 156 1.46 21.42 -3.79
N TYR A 157 2.18 20.87 -4.77
CA TYR A 157 3.62 21.03 -4.93
C TYR A 157 3.95 22.37 -5.62
N GLN A 158 4.78 23.21 -4.99
CA GLN A 158 5.28 24.48 -5.54
C GLN A 158 6.76 24.44 -5.91
#